data_AF-A0A4T9T7Q3-F1
#
_entry.id   AF-A0A4T9T7Q3-F1
#
_cell.length_a   1.000
_cell.length_b   1.000
_cell.length_c   1.000
_cell.angle_alpha   90.00
_cell.angle_beta   90.00
_cell.angle_gamma   90.00
#
_symmetry.space_group_name_H-M   'P 1'
#
loop_
_entity.id
_entity.type
_entity.pdbx_description
1 polymer ?
#
loop_
_entity_poly.entity_id
_entity_poly.type
_entity_poly.pdbx_seq_one_letter_code
_entity_poly.pdbx_strand_id
1 'polypeptide(L)' 'MNRVLRITEEAGALSDEALALYDFDRRAIKGVRNRLAHAYGNVDADIVWDVVQQDFPKLLEGCHAYCDELGLELELPEE' A
#
# COMPACT_ATOMS: atom_id res chain seq x y z
N MET A 1 8.06 13.47 3.77
CA MET A 1 7.47 12.21 4.27
C MET A 1 7.75 11.13 3.24
N ASN A 2 8.28 9.96 3.62
CA ASN A 2 8.50 8.85 2.68
C ASN A 2 7.12 8.37 2.15
N ARG A 3 6.89 8.42 0.82
CA ARG A 3 5.60 8.08 0.21
C ARG A 3 5.20 6.62 0.48
N VAL A 4 6.19 5.71 0.47
CA VAL A 4 5.98 4.29 0.79
C VAL A 4 5.51 4.14 2.24
N LEU A 5 6.13 4.86 3.18
CA LEU A 5 5.72 4.83 4.58
C LEU A 5 4.25 5.24 4.74
N ARG A 6 3.82 6.33 4.08
CA ARG A 6 2.43 6.80 4.14
C ARG A 6 1.46 5.76 3.58
N ILE A 7 1.76 5.20 2.41
CA ILE A 7 0.89 4.18 1.78
C ILE A 7 0.77 2.95 2.68
N THR A 8 1.87 2.47 3.27
CA THR A 8 1.83 1.31 4.17
C THR A 8 1.14 1.58 5.51
N GLU A 9 1.10 2.83 5.97
CA GLU A 9 0.30 3.23 7.14
C GLU A 9 -1.19 3.13 6.85
N GLU A 10 -1.64 3.74 5.75
CA GLU A 10 -3.06 3.76 5.37
C GLU A 10 -3.56 2.36 4.98
N ALA A 11 -2.78 1.61 4.19
CA ALA A 11 -3.11 0.21 3.86
C ALA A 11 -3.22 -0.66 5.12
N GLY A 12 -2.40 -0.40 6.13
CA GLY A 12 -2.44 -1.11 7.42
C GLY A 12 -3.71 -0.86 8.24
N ALA A 13 -4.50 0.16 7.89
CA ALA A 13 -5.75 0.56 8.53
C ALA A 13 -7.02 0.06 7.81
N LEU A 14 -6.90 -0.48 6.60
CA LEU A 14 -8.03 -1.08 5.85
C LEU A 14 -8.67 -2.25 6.61
N SER A 15 -9.89 -2.66 6.28
CA SER A 15 -10.51 -3.85 6.88
C SER A 15 -9.89 -5.16 6.36
N ASP A 16 -10.13 -6.29 7.02
CA ASP A 16 -9.59 -7.58 6.56
C ASP A 16 -10.25 -8.02 5.25
N GLU A 17 -11.53 -7.69 5.04
CA GLU A 17 -12.28 -7.94 3.81
C GLU A 17 -11.64 -7.19 2.63
N ALA A 18 -11.29 -5.91 2.83
CA ALA A 18 -10.64 -5.09 1.80
C ALA A 18 -9.25 -5.62 1.44
N LEU A 19 -8.49 -6.10 2.42
CA LEU A 19 -7.16 -6.69 2.17
C LEU A 19 -7.27 -8.04 1.45
N ALA A 20 -8.28 -8.84 1.78
CA ALA A 20 -8.50 -10.16 1.18
C ALA A 20 -8.85 -10.10 -0.31
N LEU A 21 -9.45 -9.01 -0.80
CA LEU A 21 -9.73 -8.79 -2.22
C LEU A 21 -8.45 -8.81 -3.09
N TYR A 22 -7.29 -8.50 -2.52
CA TYR A 22 -6.02 -8.36 -3.24
C TYR A 22 -4.91 -9.23 -2.65
N ASP A 23 -5.27 -10.27 -1.89
CA ASP A 23 -4.34 -11.20 -1.23
C ASP A 23 -3.29 -10.51 -0.34
N PHE A 24 -3.65 -9.38 0.27
CA PHE A 24 -2.75 -8.67 1.17
C PHE A 24 -2.77 -9.22 2.60
N ASP A 25 -1.58 -9.45 3.16
CA ASP A 25 -1.42 -9.79 4.57
C ASP A 25 -1.18 -8.52 5.41
N ARG A 26 -2.08 -8.23 6.34
CA ARG A 26 -1.98 -7.08 7.25
C ARG A 26 -0.67 -7.07 8.03
N ARG A 27 -0.21 -8.25 8.46
CA ARG A 27 0.99 -8.36 9.29
C ARG A 27 2.23 -7.99 8.47
N ALA A 28 2.29 -8.40 7.20
CA ALA A 28 3.32 -8.00 6.25
C ALA A 28 3.33 -6.48 6.03
N ILE A 29 2.16 -5.87 5.76
CA ILE A 29 2.03 -4.42 5.58
C ILE A 29 2.56 -3.65 6.81
N LYS A 30 2.10 -4.03 8.01
CA LYS A 30 2.57 -3.41 9.26
C LYS A 30 4.06 -3.66 9.51
N GLY A 31 4.58 -4.81 9.08
CA GLY A 31 6.01 -5.14 9.11
C GLY A 31 6.84 -4.17 8.26
N VAL A 32 6.43 -3.93 7.01
CA VAL A 32 7.07 -2.96 6.10
C VAL A 32 7.01 -1.56 6.71
N ARG A 33 5.83 -1.12 7.17
CA ARG A 33 5.66 0.19 7.83
C ARG A 33 6.61 0.37 9.01
N ASN A 34 6.67 -0.62 9.92
CA ASN A 34 7.54 -0.57 11.09
C ASN A 34 9.02 -0.50 10.69
N ARG A 35 9.42 -1.27 9.67
CA ARG A 35 10.80 -1.25 9.15
C ARG A 35 11.13 0.14 8.59
N LEU A 36 10.25 0.72 7.77
CA LEU A 36 10.44 2.06 7.20
C LEU A 36 10.51 3.15 8.27
N ALA A 37 9.70 3.06 9.33
CA ALA A 37 9.67 4.04 10.42
C ALA A 37 10.87 3.95 11.36
N HIS A 38 11.41 2.74 11.59
CA HIS A 38 12.37 2.48 12.67
C HIS A 38 13.74 1.96 12.23
N ALA A 39 13.96 1.60 10.97
CA ALA A 39 15.24 1.00 10.57
C ALA A 39 16.41 1.99 10.45
N TYR A 40 16.23 3.29 10.69
CA TYR A 40 17.29 4.32 10.69
C TYR A 40 18.35 4.15 9.56
N GLY A 41 17.92 3.90 8.32
CA GLY A 41 18.80 3.73 7.16
C GLY A 41 19.22 2.29 6.82
N ASN A 42 18.82 1.29 7.61
CA ASN A 42 19.09 -0.14 7.36
C ASN A 42 17.91 -0.86 6.66
N VAL A 43 17.03 -0.10 6.00
CA VAL A 43 15.98 -0.67 5.15
C VAL A 43 16.64 -1.16 3.86
N ASP A 44 16.33 -2.40 3.49
CA ASP A 44 16.75 -2.96 2.21
C ASP A 44 15.99 -2.27 1.08
N ALA A 45 16.72 -1.57 0.22
CA ALA A 45 16.13 -0.78 -0.86
C ALA A 45 15.51 -1.66 -1.94
N ASP A 46 16.03 -2.88 -2.15
CA ASP A 46 15.51 -3.80 -3.15
C ASP A 46 14.15 -4.35 -2.71
N ILE A 47 14.01 -4.69 -1.42
CA ILE A 47 12.72 -5.09 -0.86
C ILE A 47 11.69 -3.96 -0.98
N VAL A 48 12.08 -2.71 -0.70
CA VAL A 48 11.17 -1.56 -0.86
C VAL A 48 10.80 -1.36 -2.32
N TRP A 49 11.75 -1.53 -3.23
CA TRP A 49 11.50 -1.42 -4.66
C TRP A 49 10.52 -2.48 -5.14
N ASP A 50 10.66 -3.73 -4.69
CA ASP A 50 9.72 -4.81 -5.01
C ASP A 50 8.31 -4.50 -4.52
N VAL A 51 8.14 -3.99 -3.29
CA VAL A 51 6.82 -3.55 -2.78
C VAL A 51 6.21 -2.48 -3.69
N VAL A 52 7.01 -1.49 -4.12
CA VAL A 52 6.54 -0.42 -5.00
C VAL A 52 6.14 -0.97 -6.38
N GLN A 53 6.90 -1.90 -6.94
CA GLN A 53 6.67 -2.41 -8.29
C GLN A 53 5.61 -3.51 -8.35
N GLN A 54 5.46 -4.32 -7.31
CA GLN A 54 4.63 -5.54 -7.32
C GLN A 54 3.33 -5.39 -6.52
N ASP A 55 3.38 -4.70 -5.37
CA ASP A 55 2.24 -4.64 -4.46
C ASP A 55 1.40 -3.37 -4.66
N PHE A 56 2.03 -2.22 -4.91
CA PHE A 56 1.29 -0.97 -5.07
C PHE A 56 0.34 -0.94 -6.29
N PRO A 57 0.67 -1.54 -7.45
CA PRO A 57 -0.29 -1.66 -8.55
C PRO A 57 -1.56 -2.42 -8.14
N LYS A 58 -1.43 -3.51 -7.38
CA LYS A 58 -2.59 -4.28 -6.88
C LYS A 58 -3.43 -3.47 -5.90
N LEU A 59 -2.78 -2.68 -5.04
CA LEU A 59 -3.48 -1.77 -4.14
C LEU A 59 -4.26 -0.70 -4.93
N LEU A 60 -3.66 -0.15 -6.00
CA LEU A 60 -4.31 0.82 -6.86
C LEU A 60 -5.50 0.21 -7.63
N GLU A 61 -5.35 -1.00 -8.17
CA GLU A 61 -6.46 -1.78 -8.75
C GLU A 61 -7.61 -1.89 -7.74
N GLY A 62 -7.31 -2.09 -6.46
CA GLY A 62 -8.32 -2.12 -5.43
C GLY A 62 -9.00 -0.80 -5.11
N CYS A 63 -8.27 0.30 -5.17
CA CYS A 63 -8.87 1.62 -5.10
C CYS A 63 -9.81 1.86 -6.29
N HIS A 64 -9.41 1.46 -7.51
CA HIS A 64 -10.27 1.57 -8.69
C HIS A 64 -11.55 0.75 -8.54
N ALA A 65 -11.46 -0.52 -8.17
CA ALA A 65 -12.63 -1.38 -8.00
C ALA A 65 -13.59 -0.82 -6.93
N TYR A 66 -13.08 -0.35 -5.80
CA TYR A 66 -13.89 0.28 -4.76
C TYR A 66 -14.61 1.54 -5.25
N CYS A 67 -13.91 2.39 -6.01
CA CYS A 67 -14.49 3.59 -6.59
C CYS A 67 -15.58 3.24 -7.61
N ASP A 68 -15.33 2.27 -8.50
CA ASP A 68 -16.29 1.82 -9.51
C ASP A 68 -17.57 1.25 -8.88
N GLU A 69 -17.44 0.44 -7.83
CA GLU A 69 -18.58 -0.13 -7.08
C GLU A 69 -19.48 0.94 -6.46
N LEU A 70 -18.90 2.06 -6.04
CA LEU A 70 -19.62 3.15 -5.38
C LEU A 70 -19.97 4.31 -6.32
N GLY A 71 -19.58 4.23 -7.61
CA GLY A 71 -19.75 5.32 -8.57
C GLY A 71 -18.96 6.58 -8.19
N LEU A 72 -17.81 6.41 -7.55
CA LEU A 72 -16.88 7.47 -7.17
C LEU A 72 -15.82 7.66 -8.27
N GLU A 73 -15.37 8.89 -8.46
CA GLU A 73 -14.23 9.19 -9.32
C GLU A 73 -12.93 9.15 -8.50
N LEU A 74 -11.94 8.39 -8.98
CA LEU A 74 -10.61 8.37 -8.37
C LEU A 74 -9.74 9.46 -9.01
N GLU A 75 -9.38 10.48 -8.23
CA GLU A 75 -8.46 11.53 -8.70
C GLU A 75 -7.06 10.95 -8.94
N LEU A 76 -6.63 10.93 -10.21
CA LEU A 76 -5.27 10.59 -10.60
C LEU A 76 -4.45 11.88 -10.74
N PRO A 77 -3.19 11.92 -10.26
CA PRO A 77 -2.34 13.09 -10.46
C PRO A 77 -2.11 13.33 -11.96
N GLU A 78 -2.18 14.59 -12.39
CA GLU A 78 -1.79 14.99 -13.74
C GLU A 78 -0.28 14.73 -13.98
N GLU A 79 0.07 14.25 -15.17
CA GLU A 79 1.42 13.83 -15.59
C GLU A 79 2.52 14.90 -15.41
#